data_AF-A0A942CCK9-F1
#
_entry.id   AF-A0A942CCK9-F1
#
_cell.length_a   1.000
_cell.length_b   1.000
_cell.length_c   1.000
_cell.angle_alpha   90.00
_cell.angle_beta   90.00
_cell.angle_gamma   90.00
#
_symmetry.space_group_name_H-M   'P 1'
#
loop_
_entity.id
_entity.type
_entity.pdbx_description
1 polymer ?
#
loop_
_entity_poly.entity_id
_entity_poly.type
_entity_poly.pdbx_seq_one_letter_code
_entity_poly.pdbx_strand_id
1 'polypeptide(L)'
;MQRAASDNTIDTQASEAKRSAAARSVTGAAGITLLKLITGISTGSLGMLSEAAHSGIDLIAAVITLFSVSVSDKPADADHAYGHGKVESLSAFVETGLMAASCVWIVTEALRRLLGKSHLELKVSIWPVLVLLLSILVDWLRSRELGRVARASGSQALEADALHFSTDIWSSLAVLAGLGASFAGKHYGIRALEYADPISALIVSAIILVISWRLARRTVDALLDRTSPELRDAVERAVDDVQGVQHVQRLRMRQAGTSSFADVTVGVGRDLSVQQSEQIAQNVTSAVQGIVPNADVVVHTMPVARKHESVFDRVRAVGQRSGLALHEVTVQEYDDGLHVEQHLELPENTTLRDAHDVVTRVEAEICREVPEITSIATHIESEEATIARLETMHDRDLQEALAATAKSFPEITDVHDILITRVHDRIQMVCHCSMPDDMSMGDVHRIISELEAKFRRDRPEVARLLIHPEPMTDNRR
;
A
#
# COMPACT_ATOMS: atom_id res chain seq x y z
N MET A 1 -13.31 -7.21 14.00
CA MET A 1 -13.42 -6.58 15.34
C MET A 1 -12.34 -7.03 16.33
N GLN A 2 -12.09 -8.33 16.55
CA GLN A 2 -11.03 -8.79 17.48
C GLN A 2 -9.59 -8.44 17.04
N ARG A 3 -9.27 -8.45 15.73
CA ARG A 3 -7.94 -8.02 15.22
C ARG A 3 -7.67 -6.53 15.40
N ALA A 4 -8.63 -5.67 15.05
CA ALA A 4 -8.50 -4.22 15.26
C ALA A 4 -8.33 -3.84 16.74
N ALA A 5 -8.95 -4.58 17.67
CA ALA A 5 -8.77 -4.37 19.11
C ALA A 5 -7.37 -4.83 19.60
N SER A 6 -6.85 -5.93 19.04
CA SER A 6 -5.49 -6.44 19.31
C SER A 6 -4.41 -5.48 18.79
N ASP A 7 -4.53 -5.01 17.55
CA ASP A 7 -3.56 -4.06 16.97
C ASP A 7 -3.52 -2.74 17.73
N ASN A 8 -4.69 -2.23 18.13
CA ASN A 8 -4.77 -1.00 18.91
C ASN A 8 -4.08 -1.12 20.29
N THR A 9 -4.13 -2.30 20.93
CA THR A 9 -3.44 -2.53 22.21
C THR A 9 -1.92 -2.64 22.07
N ILE A 10 -1.42 -3.23 20.98
CA ILE A 10 0.03 -3.38 20.73
C ILE A 10 0.64 -2.01 20.39
N ASP A 11 -0.04 -1.22 19.57
CA ASP A 11 0.44 0.11 19.15
C ASP A 11 0.45 1.10 20.34
N THR A 12 -0.56 1.01 21.23
CA THR A 12 -0.60 1.80 22.46
C THR A 12 0.55 1.44 23.42
N GLN A 13 0.85 0.14 23.61
CA GLN A 13 1.96 -0.29 24.46
C GLN A 13 3.33 0.15 23.90
N ALA A 14 3.51 0.08 22.57
CA ALA A 14 4.73 0.56 21.93
C ALA A 14 4.90 2.08 22.08
N SER A 15 3.83 2.85 21.90
CA SER A 15 3.83 4.31 22.11
C SER A 15 4.18 4.69 23.56
N GLU A 16 3.57 4.03 24.54
CA GLU A 16 3.86 4.25 25.96
C GLU A 16 5.32 3.91 26.31
N ALA A 17 5.86 2.83 25.74
CA ALA A 17 7.26 2.45 25.92
C ALA A 17 8.21 3.52 25.36
N LYS A 18 7.94 4.06 24.16
CA LYS A 18 8.74 5.14 23.55
C LYS A 18 8.70 6.41 24.41
N ARG A 19 7.51 6.85 24.80
CA ARG A 19 7.31 8.06 25.59
C ARG A 19 7.94 7.96 26.99
N SER A 20 7.81 6.81 27.65
CA SER A 20 8.42 6.58 28.97
C SER A 20 9.94 6.54 28.92
N ALA A 21 10.54 5.97 27.87
CA ALA A 21 11.98 5.99 27.68
C ALA A 21 12.49 7.41 27.43
N ALA A 22 11.83 8.16 26.55
CA ALA A 22 12.18 9.56 26.29
C ALA A 22 12.05 10.44 27.54
N ALA A 23 10.98 10.28 28.32
CA ALA A 23 10.76 11.04 29.56
C ALA A 23 11.83 10.74 30.62
N ARG A 24 12.26 9.47 30.73
CA ARG A 24 13.39 9.08 31.59
C ARG A 24 14.71 9.67 31.11
N SER A 25 14.94 9.70 29.79
CA SER A 25 16.12 10.37 29.20
C SER A 25 16.16 11.86 29.56
N VAL A 26 15.05 12.58 29.38
CA VAL A 26 14.94 14.01 29.75
C VAL A 26 15.20 14.23 31.24
N THR A 27 14.64 13.38 32.10
CA THR A 27 14.84 13.49 33.56
C THR A 27 16.32 13.28 33.92
N GLY A 28 16.97 12.29 33.31
CA GLY A 28 18.41 12.05 33.48
C GLY A 28 19.27 13.22 32.99
N ALA A 29 18.99 13.73 31.79
CA ALA A 29 19.68 14.89 31.23
C ALA A 29 19.53 16.13 32.12
N ALA A 30 18.32 16.43 32.57
CA ALA A 30 18.05 17.58 33.43
C ALA A 30 18.80 17.46 34.77
N GLY A 31 18.80 16.27 35.37
CA GLY A 31 19.54 15.99 36.61
C GLY A 31 21.05 16.21 36.46
N ILE A 32 21.65 15.67 35.39
CA ILE A 32 23.08 15.82 35.13
C ILE A 32 23.45 17.28 34.80
N THR A 33 22.69 17.95 33.95
CA THR A 33 22.91 19.35 33.61
C THR A 33 22.86 20.26 34.84
N LEU A 34 21.87 20.05 35.72
CA LEU A 34 21.76 20.80 36.96
C LEU A 34 22.94 20.53 37.90
N LEU A 35 23.34 19.26 38.05
CA LEU A 35 24.47 18.87 38.89
C LEU A 35 25.80 19.47 38.40
N LYS A 36 26.05 19.41 37.08
CA LYS A 36 27.23 20.03 36.44
C LYS A 36 27.21 21.55 36.63
N LEU A 37 26.06 22.20 36.44
CA LEU A 37 25.91 23.64 36.62
C LEU A 37 26.20 24.09 38.07
N ILE A 38 25.58 23.43 39.06
CA ILE A 38 25.82 23.72 40.49
C ILE A 38 27.29 23.51 40.83
N THR A 39 27.89 22.43 40.33
CA THR A 39 29.31 22.14 40.55
C THR A 39 30.21 23.19 39.90
N GLY A 40 29.90 23.63 38.69
CA GLY A 40 30.66 24.67 37.98
C GLY A 40 30.63 26.02 38.70
N ILE A 41 29.46 26.45 39.17
CA ILE A 41 29.30 27.70 39.93
C ILE A 41 30.00 27.62 41.29
N SER A 42 29.78 26.54 42.05
CA SER A 42 30.34 26.40 43.40
C SER A 42 31.87 26.24 43.42
N THR A 43 32.44 25.59 42.39
CA THR A 43 33.90 25.42 42.27
C THR A 43 34.57 26.59 41.55
N GLY A 44 33.79 27.49 40.92
CA GLY A 44 34.31 28.53 40.02
C GLY A 44 35.03 27.96 38.79
N SER A 45 34.76 26.70 38.43
CA SER A 45 35.45 26.00 37.36
C SER A 45 34.82 26.33 36.00
N LEU A 46 35.56 27.11 35.20
CA LEU A 46 35.17 27.41 33.82
C LEU A 46 35.01 26.14 32.97
N GLY A 47 35.84 25.10 33.21
CA GLY A 47 35.73 23.82 32.52
C GLY A 47 34.43 23.07 32.83
N MET A 48 34.01 23.06 34.10
CA MET A 48 32.75 22.45 34.49
C MET A 48 31.53 23.26 34.01
N LEU A 49 31.64 24.59 33.94
CA LEU A 49 30.61 25.43 33.34
C LEU A 49 30.45 25.18 31.83
N SER A 50 31.56 24.96 31.12
CA SER A 50 31.53 24.56 29.69
C SER A 50 30.88 23.19 29.51
N GLU A 51 31.18 22.24 30.39
CA GLU A 51 30.58 20.89 30.39
C GLU A 51 29.08 20.93 30.72
N ALA A 52 28.67 21.82 31.64
CA ALA A 52 27.26 22.07 31.93
C ALA A 52 26.52 22.67 30.74
N ALA A 53 27.15 23.58 29.98
CA ALA A 53 26.58 24.15 28.77
C ALA A 53 26.40 23.09 27.68
N HIS A 54 27.35 22.15 27.53
CA HIS A 54 27.23 21.02 26.62
C HIS A 54 26.04 20.13 26.98
N SER A 55 25.94 19.71 28.24
CA SER A 55 24.78 18.94 28.72
C SER A 55 23.46 19.71 28.65
N GLY A 56 23.49 21.05 28.60
CA GLY A 56 22.34 21.88 28.29
C GLY A 56 21.82 21.66 26.86
N ILE A 57 22.72 21.54 25.88
CA ILE A 57 22.37 21.19 24.49
C ILE A 57 21.80 19.77 24.43
N ASP A 58 22.38 18.84 25.19
CA ASP A 58 21.88 17.46 25.28
C ASP A 58 20.48 17.37 25.89
N LEU A 59 20.19 18.21 26.90
CA LEU A 59 18.85 18.32 27.46
C LEU A 59 17.86 18.87 26.42
N ILE A 60 18.26 19.87 25.63
CA ILE A 60 17.43 20.40 24.54
C ILE A 60 17.14 19.29 23.51
N ALA A 61 18.16 18.53 23.11
CA ALA A 61 17.98 17.39 22.20
C ALA A 61 17.00 16.36 22.77
N ALA A 62 17.19 15.92 24.03
CA ALA A 62 16.28 14.96 24.68
C ALA A 62 14.83 15.47 24.79
N VAL A 63 14.63 16.78 25.02
CA VAL A 63 13.29 17.40 25.03
C VAL A 63 12.67 17.39 23.63
N ILE A 64 13.46 17.67 22.59
CA ILE A 64 13.02 17.54 21.20
C ILE A 64 12.61 16.09 20.90
N THR A 65 13.40 15.10 21.32
CA THR A 65 13.05 13.67 21.17
C THR A 65 11.73 13.32 21.86
N LEU A 66 11.54 13.75 23.12
CA LEU A 66 10.30 13.50 23.87
C LEU A 66 9.08 14.14 23.21
N PHE A 67 9.22 15.39 22.76
CA PHE A 67 8.16 16.08 22.03
C PHE A 67 7.84 15.35 20.72
N SER A 68 8.88 15.00 19.97
CA SER A 68 8.77 14.34 18.68
C SER A 68 8.05 13.00 18.77
N VAL A 69 8.44 12.12 19.69
CA VAL A 69 7.77 10.85 19.95
C VAL A 69 6.31 11.05 20.36
N SER A 70 6.04 12.06 21.19
CA SER A 70 4.66 12.35 21.64
C SER A 70 3.76 12.87 20.52
N VAL A 71 4.35 13.49 19.49
CA VAL A 71 3.62 14.02 18.33
C VAL A 71 3.55 13.01 17.20
N SER A 72 4.61 12.22 16.96
CA SER A 72 4.68 11.27 15.84
C SER A 72 3.66 10.14 15.97
N ASP A 73 3.31 9.77 17.20
CA ASP A 73 2.29 8.76 17.51
C ASP A 73 0.84 9.26 17.38
N LYS A 74 0.63 10.54 17.02
CA LYS A 74 -0.72 11.04 16.78
C LYS A 74 -1.26 10.47 15.46
N PRO A 75 -2.53 10.01 15.45
CA PRO A 75 -3.17 9.54 14.22
C PRO A 75 -3.31 10.68 13.19
N ALA A 76 -3.69 10.33 11.97
CA ALA A 76 -3.99 11.29 10.92
C ALA A 76 -5.12 12.26 11.34
N ASP A 77 -4.95 13.54 10.99
CA ASP A 77 -5.95 14.59 11.18
C ASP A 77 -6.16 15.38 9.89
N ALA A 78 -7.02 16.41 9.93
CA ALA A 78 -7.38 17.18 8.75
C ALA A 78 -6.19 17.95 8.13
N ASP A 79 -5.25 18.40 8.97
CA ASP A 79 -4.06 19.13 8.52
C ASP A 79 -2.93 18.17 8.10
N HIS A 80 -2.95 16.92 8.60
CA HIS A 80 -1.98 15.87 8.38
C HIS A 80 -2.67 14.54 8.03
N ALA A 81 -3.16 14.44 6.79
CA ALA A 81 -3.92 13.27 6.30
C ALA A 81 -3.15 11.93 6.33
N TYR A 82 -1.81 11.97 6.39
CA TYR A 82 -0.94 10.79 6.50
C TYR A 82 -0.35 10.60 7.91
N GLY A 83 -0.86 11.34 8.90
CA GLY A 83 -0.36 11.31 10.26
C GLY A 83 0.92 12.11 10.47
N HIS A 84 1.47 11.96 11.66
CA HIS A 84 2.56 12.79 12.17
C HIS A 84 3.92 12.07 12.20
N GLY A 85 4.02 10.86 11.66
CA GLY A 85 5.23 10.03 11.75
C GLY A 85 6.51 10.71 11.26
N LYS A 86 6.42 11.61 10.26
CA LYS A 86 7.59 12.36 9.75
C LYS A 86 8.21 13.33 10.75
N VAL A 87 7.49 13.73 11.81
CA VAL A 87 8.04 14.56 12.89
C VAL A 87 9.24 13.88 13.54
N GLU A 88 9.23 12.55 13.59
CA GLU A 88 10.30 11.74 14.15
C GLU A 88 11.58 11.76 13.30
N SER A 89 11.42 11.66 11.99
CA SER A 89 12.55 11.86 11.07
C SER A 89 13.05 13.31 11.15
N LEU A 90 12.17 14.30 11.25
CA LEU A 90 12.58 15.69 11.37
C LEU A 90 13.38 15.95 12.65
N SER A 91 12.96 15.42 13.80
CA SER A 91 13.71 15.57 15.05
C SER A 91 15.07 14.90 14.99
N ALA A 92 15.15 13.67 14.45
CA ALA A 92 16.42 12.98 14.27
C ALA A 92 17.39 13.78 13.37
N PHE A 93 16.87 14.49 12.37
CA PHE A 93 17.67 15.35 11.49
C PHE A 93 18.22 16.56 12.24
N VAL A 94 17.37 17.22 13.04
CA VAL A 94 17.77 18.35 13.89
C VAL A 94 18.81 17.92 14.92
N GLU A 95 18.60 16.80 15.61
CA GLU A 95 19.55 16.22 16.58
C GLU A 95 20.90 15.91 15.93
N THR A 96 20.89 15.30 14.74
CA THR A 96 22.12 15.04 13.98
C THR A 96 22.86 16.33 13.61
N GLY A 97 22.10 17.39 13.29
CA GLY A 97 22.64 18.73 13.04
C GLY A 97 23.29 19.35 14.29
N LEU A 98 22.64 19.23 15.45
CA LEU A 98 23.20 19.67 16.74
C LEU A 98 24.50 18.91 17.07
N MET A 99 24.52 17.60 16.86
CA MET A 99 25.71 16.77 17.03
C MET A 99 26.85 17.22 16.11
N ALA A 100 26.57 17.48 14.83
CA ALA A 100 27.57 18.00 13.88
C ALA A 100 28.11 19.38 14.29
N ALA A 101 27.24 20.28 14.78
CA ALA A 101 27.66 21.59 15.28
C ALA A 101 28.59 21.47 16.51
N SER A 102 28.27 20.57 17.44
CA SER A 102 29.13 20.24 18.59
C SER A 102 30.49 19.71 18.14
N CYS A 103 30.56 18.84 17.13
CA CYS A 103 31.84 18.37 16.58
C CYS A 103 32.67 19.50 15.98
N VAL A 104 32.05 20.40 15.21
CA VAL A 104 32.75 21.57 14.64
C VAL A 104 33.34 22.42 15.76
N TRP A 105 32.59 22.66 16.83
CA TRP A 105 33.08 23.36 18.01
C TRP A 105 34.31 22.66 18.63
N ILE A 106 34.23 21.35 18.90
CA ILE A 106 35.33 20.57 19.49
C ILE A 106 36.58 20.61 18.60
N VAL A 107 36.42 20.45 17.28
CA VAL A 107 37.54 20.53 16.32
C VAL A 107 38.19 21.92 16.36
N THR A 108 37.40 22.99 16.39
CA THR A 108 37.95 24.36 16.47
C THR A 108 38.73 24.59 17.77
N GLU A 109 38.25 24.06 18.89
CA GLU A 109 38.92 24.18 20.19
C GLU A 109 40.19 23.33 20.26
N ALA A 110 40.15 22.09 19.76
CA ALA A 110 41.31 21.22 19.67
C ALA A 110 42.42 21.83 18.81
N LEU A 111 42.08 22.42 17.65
CA LEU A 111 43.02 23.13 16.79
C LEU A 111 43.62 24.36 17.47
N ARG A 112 42.83 25.14 18.22
CA ARG A 112 43.34 26.29 19.00
C ARG A 112 44.36 25.86 20.05
N ARG A 113 44.14 24.73 20.71
CA ARG A 113 45.06 24.15 21.71
C ARG A 113 46.35 23.64 21.06
N LEU A 114 46.27 22.98 19.90
CA LEU A 114 47.44 22.57 19.10
C LEU A 114 48.30 23.76 18.66
N LEU A 115 47.68 24.91 18.38
CA LEU A 115 48.36 26.16 17.99
C LEU A 115 48.87 26.99 19.18
N GLY A 116 48.86 26.45 20.40
CA GLY A 116 49.53 27.01 21.58
C GLY A 116 48.81 28.17 22.27
N LYS A 117 47.50 28.35 22.06
CA LYS A 117 46.76 29.53 22.57
C LYS A 117 46.10 29.35 23.95
N SER A 118 46.17 28.19 24.58
CA SER A 118 45.46 27.95 25.84
C SER A 118 46.11 26.84 26.68
N HIS A 119 46.69 27.22 27.82
CA HIS A 119 46.97 26.31 28.93
C HIS A 119 45.87 26.51 29.98
N LEU A 120 45.01 25.52 30.14
CA LEU A 120 44.04 25.50 31.24
C LEU A 120 44.78 25.07 32.51
N GLU A 121 44.90 25.99 33.48
CA GLU A 121 45.29 25.63 34.84
C GLU A 121 44.14 24.87 35.52
N LEU A 122 44.15 23.54 35.39
CA LEU A 122 43.25 22.65 36.10
C LEU A 122 43.64 22.62 37.58
N LYS A 123 42.92 23.34 38.43
CA LYS A 123 42.87 23.04 39.86
C LYS A 123 42.10 21.73 40.03
N VAL A 124 42.84 20.62 40.12
CA VAL A 124 42.28 19.27 40.27
C VAL A 124 41.61 19.16 41.64
N SER A 125 40.30 19.32 41.67
CA SER A 125 39.45 18.94 42.81
C SER A 125 38.79 17.59 42.50
N ILE A 126 38.69 16.72 43.51
CA ILE A 126 38.10 15.36 43.36
C ILE A 126 36.62 15.44 42.99
N TRP A 127 35.94 16.51 43.40
CA TRP A 127 34.50 16.67 43.23
C TRP A 127 34.05 16.75 41.75
N PRO A 128 34.64 17.61 40.88
CA PRO A 128 34.41 17.60 39.44
C PRO A 128 34.59 16.24 38.74
N VAL A 129 35.57 15.44 39.18
CA VAL A 129 35.85 14.12 38.60
C VAL A 129 34.72 13.13 38.93
N LEU A 130 34.21 13.15 40.16
CA LEU A 130 33.07 12.32 40.56
C LEU A 130 31.80 12.67 39.78
N VAL A 131 31.54 13.96 39.54
CA VAL A 131 30.40 14.43 38.74
C VAL A 131 30.50 13.98 37.29
N LEU A 132 31.69 14.03 36.69
CA LEU A 132 31.96 13.51 35.34
C LEU A 132 31.74 12.00 35.25
N LEU A 133 32.26 11.22 36.21
CA LEU A 133 32.04 9.77 36.25
C LEU A 133 30.56 9.40 36.39
N LEU A 134 29.81 10.17 37.20
CA LEU A 134 28.37 9.99 37.34
C LEU A 134 27.62 10.32 36.03
N SER A 135 28.03 11.38 35.32
CA SER A 135 27.47 11.71 33.99
C SER A 135 27.61 10.52 33.03
N ILE A 136 28.84 9.99 32.88
CA ILE A 136 29.11 8.86 31.99
C ILE A 136 28.23 7.65 32.34
N LEU A 137 28.03 7.38 33.64
CA LEU A 137 27.16 6.29 34.08
C LEU A 137 25.69 6.52 33.69
N VAL A 138 25.18 7.75 33.88
CA VAL A 138 23.80 8.11 33.50
C VAL A 138 23.61 8.03 31.98
N ASP A 139 24.55 8.56 31.21
CA ASP A 139 24.50 8.52 29.74
C ASP A 139 24.58 7.08 29.21
N TRP A 140 25.35 6.21 29.87
CA TRP A 140 25.38 4.78 29.54
C TRP A 140 24.05 4.08 29.78
N LEU A 141 23.39 4.35 30.92
CA LEU A 141 22.07 3.81 31.21
C LEU A 141 21.03 4.30 30.19
N ARG A 142 21.05 5.59 29.87
CA ARG A 142 20.17 6.23 28.88
C ARG A 142 20.37 5.63 27.49
N SER A 143 21.59 5.60 26.99
CA SER A 143 21.92 5.04 25.66
C SER A 143 21.47 3.58 25.53
N ARG A 144 21.68 2.76 26.59
CA ARG A 144 21.24 1.35 26.59
C ARG A 144 19.72 1.20 26.57
N GLU A 145 19.01 2.06 27.30
CA GLU A 145 17.56 2.02 27.36
C GLU A 145 16.93 2.51 26.06
N LEU A 146 17.31 3.71 25.60
CA LEU A 146 16.85 4.30 24.35
C LEU A 146 17.15 3.37 23.16
N GLY A 147 18.37 2.84 23.07
CA GLY A 147 18.75 1.91 21.99
C GLY A 147 18.03 0.57 22.04
N ARG A 148 17.50 0.14 23.21
CA ARG A 148 16.64 -1.04 23.29
C ARG A 148 15.25 -0.73 22.74
N VAL A 149 14.67 0.39 23.16
CA VAL A 149 13.33 0.80 22.73
C VAL A 149 13.33 1.17 21.25
N ALA A 150 14.31 1.93 20.77
CA ALA A 150 14.48 2.29 19.37
C ALA A 150 14.49 1.07 18.44
N ARG A 151 15.23 0.00 18.80
CA ARG A 151 15.25 -1.24 18.01
C ARG A 151 13.94 -2.02 18.07
N ALA A 152 13.24 -1.98 19.20
CA ALA A 152 11.96 -2.67 19.35
C ALA A 152 10.82 -1.95 18.63
N SER A 153 10.85 -0.61 18.59
CA SER A 153 9.78 0.21 18.05
C SER A 153 10.10 0.81 16.67
N GLY A 154 11.30 0.60 16.13
CA GLY A 154 11.75 1.24 14.88
C GLY A 154 11.86 2.76 14.96
N SER A 155 12.07 3.31 16.16
CA SER A 155 12.03 4.76 16.40
C SER A 155 13.34 5.45 16.00
N GLN A 156 13.27 6.32 15.00
CA GLN A 156 14.43 7.06 14.47
C GLN A 156 14.92 8.14 15.45
N ALA A 157 13.99 8.82 16.14
CA ALA A 157 14.37 9.85 17.12
C ALA A 157 15.06 9.21 18.33
N LEU A 158 14.53 8.11 18.86
CA LEU A 158 15.19 7.39 19.96
C LEU A 158 16.51 6.75 19.53
N GLU A 159 16.65 6.31 18.27
CA GLU A 159 17.91 5.80 17.73
C GLU A 159 18.97 6.91 17.67
N ALA A 160 18.60 8.09 17.18
CA ALA A 160 19.47 9.26 17.11
C ALA A 160 19.96 9.68 18.51
N ASP A 161 19.05 9.84 19.47
CA ASP A 161 19.35 10.21 20.85
C ASP A 161 20.22 9.13 21.54
N ALA A 162 19.94 7.83 21.31
CA ALA A 162 20.76 6.73 21.82
C ALA A 162 22.20 6.75 21.27
N LEU A 163 22.34 7.01 19.96
CA LEU A 163 23.63 7.11 19.28
C LEU A 163 24.41 8.32 19.79
N HIS A 164 23.75 9.47 19.96
CA HIS A 164 24.35 10.70 20.50
C HIS A 164 25.00 10.46 21.87
N PHE A 165 24.25 9.90 22.84
CA PHE A 165 24.85 9.56 24.15
C PHE A 165 25.93 8.48 24.07
N SER A 166 25.78 7.50 23.18
CA SER A 166 26.83 6.50 22.99
C SER A 166 28.14 7.15 22.52
N THR A 167 28.05 8.09 21.58
CA THR A 167 29.21 8.81 21.07
C THR A 167 29.82 9.75 22.11
N ASP A 168 29.00 10.35 22.96
CA ASP A 168 29.47 11.23 24.03
C ASP A 168 30.24 10.46 25.12
N ILE A 169 29.80 9.25 25.46
CA ILE A 169 30.55 8.35 26.36
C ILE A 169 31.93 8.01 25.77
N TRP A 170 31.98 7.63 24.49
CA TRP A 170 33.25 7.31 23.83
C TRP A 170 34.16 8.54 23.72
N SER A 171 33.57 9.72 23.46
CA SER A 171 34.27 11.00 23.46
C SER A 171 34.88 11.31 24.82
N SER A 172 34.07 11.22 25.88
CA SER A 172 34.50 11.43 27.25
C SER A 172 35.62 10.47 27.66
N LEU A 173 35.51 9.19 27.32
CA LEU A 173 36.56 8.19 27.61
C LEU A 173 37.86 8.46 26.85
N ALA A 174 37.78 8.84 25.58
CA ALA A 174 38.95 9.15 24.77
C ALA A 174 39.65 10.45 25.20
N VAL A 175 38.88 11.47 25.62
CA VAL A 175 39.41 12.69 26.24
C VAL A 175 40.06 12.37 27.58
N LEU A 176 39.43 11.55 28.44
CA LEU A 176 40.02 11.10 29.70
C LEU A 176 41.35 10.35 29.48
N ALA A 177 41.42 9.49 28.46
CA ALA A 177 42.65 8.81 28.07
C ALA A 177 43.72 9.79 27.57
N GLY A 178 43.33 10.76 26.73
CA GLY A 178 44.22 11.82 26.24
C GLY A 178 44.77 12.72 27.35
N LEU A 179 43.92 13.11 28.31
CA LEU A 179 44.29 13.90 29.47
C LEU A 179 45.19 13.10 30.43
N GLY A 180 44.89 11.82 30.68
CA GLY A 180 45.72 10.92 31.47
C GLY A 180 47.11 10.74 30.86
N ALA A 181 47.18 10.57 29.53
CA ALA A 181 48.45 10.52 28.80
C ALA A 181 49.21 11.86 28.88
N SER A 182 48.54 13.00 28.74
CA SER A 182 49.15 14.33 28.87
C SER A 182 49.69 14.59 30.28
N PHE A 183 48.97 14.18 31.32
CA PHE A 183 49.44 14.25 32.70
C PHE A 183 50.68 13.38 32.95
N ALA A 184 50.68 12.14 32.45
CA ALA A 184 51.86 11.26 32.51
C ALA A 184 53.03 11.87 31.73
N GLY A 185 52.79 12.45 30.55
CA GLY A 185 53.79 13.17 29.74
C GLY A 185 54.48 14.28 30.52
N LYS A 186 53.70 15.09 31.25
CA LYS A 186 54.21 16.16 32.11
C LYS A 186 55.01 15.62 33.30
N HIS A 187 54.60 14.49 33.88
CA HIS A 187 55.29 13.88 35.03
C HIS A 187 56.60 13.16 34.64
N TYR A 188 56.63 12.50 33.47
CA TYR A 188 57.78 11.76 32.95
C TYR A 188 58.65 12.55 31.95
N GLY A 189 58.31 13.82 31.68
CA GLY A 189 59.11 14.73 30.83
C GLY A 189 59.02 14.47 29.32
N ILE A 190 57.98 13.76 28.85
CA ILE A 190 57.82 13.40 27.43
C ILE A 190 56.92 14.42 26.72
N ARG A 191 57.52 15.38 26.01
CA ARG A 191 56.81 16.47 25.29
C ARG A 191 55.79 15.98 24.26
N ALA A 192 55.97 14.78 23.70
CA ALA A 192 55.04 14.21 22.73
C ALA A 192 53.67 13.89 23.34
N LEU A 193 53.62 13.55 24.63
CA LEU A 193 52.37 13.20 25.32
C LEU A 193 51.53 14.43 25.68
N GLU A 194 52.11 15.63 25.70
CA GLU A 194 51.37 16.88 25.99
C GLU A 194 50.29 17.18 24.95
N TYR A 195 50.48 16.74 23.70
CA TYR A 195 49.52 16.88 22.60
C TYR A 195 48.47 15.76 22.54
N ALA A 196 48.51 14.78 23.44
CA ALA A 196 47.61 13.63 23.40
C ALA A 196 46.14 14.03 23.53
N ASP A 197 45.81 15.03 24.36
CA ASP A 197 44.43 15.51 24.58
C ASP A 197 43.81 16.13 23.29
N PRO A 198 44.42 17.15 22.65
CA PRO A 198 43.93 17.68 21.37
C PRO A 198 43.86 16.64 20.25
N ILE A 199 44.83 15.71 20.17
CA ILE A 199 44.84 14.66 19.13
C ILE A 199 43.69 13.69 19.36
N SER A 200 43.46 13.24 20.61
CA SER A 200 42.31 12.41 20.97
C SER A 200 40.99 13.10 20.63
N ALA A 201 40.84 14.39 20.97
CA ALA A 201 39.63 15.16 20.64
C ALA A 201 39.37 15.25 19.13
N LEU A 202 40.40 15.41 18.31
CA LEU A 202 40.28 15.40 16.84
C LEU A 202 39.87 14.03 16.30
N ILE A 203 40.49 12.95 16.79
CA ILE A 203 40.17 11.58 16.38
C ILE A 203 38.70 11.26 16.68
N VAL A 204 38.24 11.55 17.90
CA VAL A 204 36.84 11.31 18.27
C VAL A 204 35.90 12.16 17.44
N SER A 205 36.18 13.46 17.29
CA SER A 205 35.33 14.35 16.48
C SER A 205 35.19 13.85 15.03
N ALA A 206 36.25 13.29 14.45
CA ALA A 206 36.19 12.68 13.13
C ALA A 206 35.28 11.43 13.10
N ILE A 207 35.36 10.57 14.12
CA ILE A 207 34.47 9.41 14.27
C ILE A 207 33.01 9.86 14.38
N ILE A 208 32.73 10.84 15.23
CA ILE A 208 31.37 11.36 15.42
C ILE A 208 30.85 11.96 14.11
N LEU A 209 31.63 12.78 13.40
CA LEU A 209 31.23 13.33 12.10
C LEU A 209 30.87 12.25 11.07
N VAL A 210 31.59 11.13 11.04
CA VAL A 210 31.27 10.00 10.15
C VAL A 210 29.94 9.35 10.55
N ILE A 211 29.68 9.20 11.85
CA ILE A 211 28.41 8.66 12.37
C ILE A 211 27.26 9.63 12.07
N SER A 212 27.43 10.92 12.36
CA SER A 212 26.47 11.99 12.05
C SER A 212 26.13 12.01 10.57
N TRP A 213 27.12 11.91 9.69
CA TRP A 213 26.88 11.89 8.25
C TRP A 213 26.03 10.70 7.80
N ARG A 214 26.30 9.50 8.35
CA ARG A 214 25.51 8.30 8.05
C ARG A 214 24.08 8.43 8.57
N LEU A 215 23.90 8.96 9.77
CA LEU A 215 22.58 9.17 10.37
C LEU A 215 21.80 10.23 9.59
N ALA A 216 22.41 11.38 9.30
CA ALA A 216 21.81 12.45 8.50
C ALA A 216 21.33 11.94 7.15
N ARG A 217 22.15 11.13 6.46
CA ARG A 217 21.76 10.54 5.16
C ARG A 217 20.53 9.65 5.29
N ARG A 218 20.47 8.77 6.30
CA ARG A 218 19.30 7.91 6.55
C ARG A 218 18.05 8.73 6.85
N THR A 219 18.19 9.78 7.64
CA THR A 219 17.07 10.64 8.02
C THR A 219 16.56 11.47 6.84
N VAL A 220 17.46 11.99 6.01
CA VAL A 220 17.09 12.68 4.76
C VAL A 220 16.43 11.70 3.78
N ASP A 221 16.96 10.49 3.64
CA ASP A 221 16.35 9.43 2.83
C ASP A 221 14.91 9.13 3.31
N ALA A 222 14.67 9.08 4.63
CA ALA A 222 13.33 8.91 5.19
C ALA A 222 12.40 10.11 4.91
N LEU A 223 12.91 11.35 5.03
CA LEU A 223 12.13 12.56 4.72
C LEU A 223 11.75 12.65 3.23
N LEU A 224 12.63 12.17 2.35
CA LEU A 224 12.47 12.11 0.90
C LEU A 224 11.69 10.86 0.41
N ASP A 225 11.05 10.11 1.31
CA ASP A 225 10.23 8.95 0.98
C ASP A 225 11.01 7.81 0.27
N ARG A 226 12.30 7.64 0.59
CA ARG A 226 13.12 6.57 0.03
C ARG A 226 12.77 5.23 0.68
N THR A 227 12.48 4.24 -0.16
CA THR A 227 12.26 2.85 0.27
C THR A 227 13.45 1.97 -0.13
N SER A 228 13.72 0.92 0.66
CA SER A 228 14.74 -0.09 0.33
C SER A 228 14.43 -0.78 -1.01
N PRO A 229 15.41 -0.90 -1.94
CA PRO A 229 15.21 -1.63 -3.19
C PRO A 229 14.79 -3.09 -2.95
N GLU A 230 15.40 -3.75 -1.96
CA GLU A 230 15.11 -5.15 -1.63
C GLU A 230 13.65 -5.34 -1.21
N LEU A 231 13.12 -4.40 -0.42
CA LEU A 231 11.73 -4.42 0.02
C LEU A 231 10.78 -4.16 -1.14
N ARG A 232 11.10 -3.17 -1.97
CA ARG A 232 10.33 -2.84 -3.17
C ARG A 232 10.26 -4.06 -4.11
N ASP A 233 11.39 -4.70 -4.39
CA ASP A 233 11.47 -5.86 -5.28
C ASP A 233 10.72 -7.07 -4.71
N ALA A 234 10.70 -7.24 -3.38
CA ALA A 234 9.92 -8.28 -2.72
C ALA A 234 8.42 -8.04 -2.86
N VAL A 235 7.97 -6.80 -2.66
CA VAL A 235 6.56 -6.41 -2.83
C VAL A 235 6.14 -6.53 -4.29
N GLU A 236 6.96 -6.05 -5.23
CA GLU A 236 6.68 -6.11 -6.66
C GLU A 236 6.48 -7.56 -7.12
N ARG A 237 7.36 -8.48 -6.71
CA ARG A 237 7.21 -9.91 -6.98
C ARG A 237 5.93 -10.51 -6.39
N ALA A 238 5.62 -10.19 -5.12
CA ALA A 238 4.42 -10.73 -4.49
C ALA A 238 3.12 -10.21 -5.12
N VAL A 239 3.12 -8.98 -5.63
CA VAL A 239 1.99 -8.42 -6.37
C VAL A 239 1.87 -9.05 -7.76
N ASP A 240 2.98 -9.26 -8.46
CA ASP A 240 3.00 -9.87 -9.80
C ASP A 240 2.51 -11.34 -9.76
N ASP A 241 2.75 -12.04 -8.66
CA ASP A 241 2.27 -13.42 -8.43
C ASP A 241 0.76 -13.52 -8.11
N VAL A 242 0.06 -12.40 -7.92
CA VAL A 242 -1.39 -12.42 -7.62
C VAL A 242 -2.18 -12.84 -8.86
N GLN A 243 -3.00 -13.89 -8.70
CA GLN A 243 -3.87 -14.37 -9.77
C GLN A 243 -4.79 -13.25 -10.30
N GLY A 244 -4.73 -13.01 -11.61
CA GLY A 244 -5.50 -11.97 -12.31
C GLY A 244 -4.71 -10.70 -12.62
N VAL A 245 -3.59 -10.47 -11.93
CA VAL A 245 -2.63 -9.41 -12.29
C VAL A 245 -1.88 -9.85 -13.55
N GLN A 246 -1.84 -8.97 -14.55
CA GLN A 246 -1.12 -9.20 -15.80
C GLN A 246 0.32 -8.66 -15.74
N HIS A 247 0.49 -7.53 -15.07
CA HIS A 247 1.78 -6.92 -14.75
C HIS A 247 1.60 -5.82 -13.70
N VAL A 248 2.67 -5.55 -12.95
CA VAL A 248 2.77 -4.35 -12.11
C VAL A 248 3.21 -3.17 -12.98
N GLN A 249 2.35 -2.16 -13.12
CA GLN A 249 2.66 -0.99 -13.94
C GLN A 249 3.44 0.06 -13.14
N ARG A 250 3.09 0.22 -11.85
CA ARG A 250 3.76 1.16 -10.96
C ARG A 250 3.63 0.72 -9.51
N LEU A 251 4.75 0.70 -8.81
CA LEU A 251 4.82 0.55 -7.37
C LEU A 251 5.53 1.76 -6.77
N ARG A 252 4.85 2.50 -5.90
CA ARG A 252 5.46 3.53 -5.05
C ARG A 252 5.27 3.13 -3.60
N MET A 253 6.35 3.21 -2.84
CA MET A 253 6.33 2.91 -1.42
C MET A 253 7.03 4.04 -0.67
N ARG A 254 6.54 4.33 0.52
CA ARG A 254 7.15 5.29 1.42
C ARG A 254 6.90 4.90 2.87
N GLN A 255 7.67 5.48 3.77
CA GLN A 255 7.57 5.25 5.20
C GLN A 255 7.47 6.59 5.93
N ALA A 256 6.57 6.68 6.91
CA ALA A 256 6.48 7.81 7.82
C ALA A 256 6.48 7.29 9.26
N GLY A 257 7.62 7.40 9.94
CA GLY A 257 7.82 6.79 11.26
C GLY A 257 7.68 5.26 11.18
N THR A 258 6.74 4.71 11.95
CA THR A 258 6.45 3.27 11.98
C THR A 258 5.41 2.84 10.94
N SER A 259 4.72 3.78 10.30
CA SER A 259 3.71 3.49 9.28
C SER A 259 4.33 3.40 7.89
N SER A 260 3.86 2.42 7.11
CA SER A 260 4.27 2.21 5.72
C SER A 260 3.10 2.46 4.78
N PHE A 261 3.37 3.02 3.60
CA PHE A 261 2.36 3.30 2.59
C PHE A 261 2.80 2.72 1.26
N ALA A 262 1.87 2.14 0.51
CA ALA A 262 2.11 1.59 -0.82
C ALA A 262 1.01 2.01 -1.80
N ASP A 263 1.40 2.71 -2.87
CA ASP A 263 0.54 2.97 -4.02
C ASP A 263 0.90 1.96 -5.12
N VAL A 264 -0.03 1.10 -5.47
CA VAL A 264 0.15 0.06 -6.47
C VAL A 264 -0.79 0.32 -7.64
N THR A 265 -0.25 0.31 -8.86
CA THR A 265 -1.02 0.30 -10.09
C THR A 265 -0.78 -1.02 -10.81
N VAL A 266 -1.83 -1.82 -10.97
CA VAL A 266 -1.76 -3.16 -11.58
C VAL A 266 -2.60 -3.21 -12.85
N GLY A 267 -2.08 -3.88 -13.88
CA GLY A 267 -2.84 -4.23 -15.06
C GLY A 267 -3.72 -5.46 -14.78
N VAL A 268 -5.03 -5.35 -15.03
CA VAL A 268 -5.99 -6.45 -14.93
C VAL A 268 -6.69 -6.67 -16.28
N GLY A 269 -7.24 -7.86 -16.51
CA GLY A 269 -7.95 -8.15 -17.75
C GLY A 269 -9.10 -7.17 -18.00
N ARG A 270 -9.17 -6.61 -19.22
CA ARG A 270 -10.22 -5.65 -19.62
C ARG A 270 -11.62 -6.27 -19.77
N ASP A 271 -11.70 -7.60 -19.81
CA ASP A 271 -12.92 -8.41 -19.85
C ASP A 271 -13.57 -8.61 -18.47
N LEU A 272 -12.87 -8.24 -17.39
CA LEU A 272 -13.34 -8.46 -16.03
C LEU A 272 -14.46 -7.50 -15.64
N SER A 273 -15.41 -8.00 -14.86
CA SER A 273 -16.37 -7.15 -14.16
C SER A 273 -15.68 -6.29 -13.10
N VAL A 274 -16.31 -5.16 -12.75
CA VAL A 274 -15.83 -4.27 -11.69
C VAL A 274 -15.62 -5.01 -10.36
N GLN A 275 -16.52 -5.93 -10.02
CA GLN A 275 -16.40 -6.74 -8.79
C GLN A 275 -15.20 -7.69 -8.83
N GLN A 276 -14.89 -8.29 -9.98
CA GLN A 276 -13.70 -9.13 -10.13
C GLN A 276 -12.42 -8.31 -10.04
N SER A 277 -12.39 -7.11 -10.64
CA SER A 277 -11.26 -6.18 -10.50
C SER A 277 -11.05 -5.76 -9.05
N GLU A 278 -12.12 -5.46 -8.32
CA GLU A 278 -12.08 -5.14 -6.89
C GLU A 278 -11.54 -6.31 -6.05
N GLN A 279 -11.95 -7.54 -6.36
CA GLN A 279 -11.42 -8.73 -5.68
C GLN A 279 -9.91 -8.90 -5.92
N ILE A 280 -9.43 -8.64 -7.14
CA ILE A 280 -7.99 -8.64 -7.44
C ILE A 280 -7.29 -7.54 -6.64
N ALA A 281 -7.86 -6.34 -6.57
CA ALA A 281 -7.30 -5.24 -5.77
C ALA A 281 -7.15 -5.62 -4.29
N GLN A 282 -8.16 -6.28 -3.70
CA GLN A 282 -8.10 -6.78 -2.32
C GLN A 282 -7.03 -7.87 -2.12
N ASN A 283 -6.86 -8.76 -3.10
CA ASN A 283 -5.82 -9.78 -3.08
C ASN A 283 -4.42 -9.14 -3.16
N VAL A 284 -4.25 -8.11 -4.00
CA VAL A 284 -3.03 -7.30 -4.08
C VAL A 284 -2.73 -6.61 -2.75
N THR A 285 -3.73 -5.96 -2.13
CA THR A 285 -3.60 -5.36 -0.79
C THR A 285 -3.12 -6.39 0.23
N SER A 286 -3.71 -7.58 0.23
CA SER A 286 -3.32 -8.67 1.13
C SER A 286 -1.90 -9.18 0.88
N ALA A 287 -1.47 -9.26 -0.38
CA ALA A 287 -0.11 -9.66 -0.76
C ALA A 287 0.93 -8.64 -0.26
N VAL A 288 0.66 -7.34 -0.42
CA VAL A 288 1.52 -6.26 0.11
C VAL A 288 1.58 -6.34 1.64
N GLN A 289 0.44 -6.47 2.31
CA GLN A 289 0.36 -6.55 3.77
C GLN A 289 1.00 -7.82 4.37
N GLY A 290 1.11 -8.89 3.57
CA GLY A 290 1.86 -10.09 3.94
C GLY A 290 3.37 -9.86 4.07
N ILE A 291 3.92 -8.88 3.35
CA ILE A 291 5.35 -8.50 3.42
C ILE A 291 5.57 -7.32 4.35
N VAL A 292 4.69 -6.31 4.28
CA VAL A 292 4.75 -5.10 5.10
C VAL A 292 3.50 -5.04 5.98
N PRO A 293 3.56 -5.59 7.19
CA PRO A 293 2.44 -5.54 8.12
C PRO A 293 1.99 -4.10 8.36
N ASN A 294 0.68 -3.89 8.47
CA ASN A 294 0.07 -2.59 8.75
C ASN A 294 0.36 -1.49 7.71
N ALA A 295 0.76 -1.87 6.48
CA ALA A 295 0.85 -0.93 5.39
C ALA A 295 -0.54 -0.43 4.98
N ASP A 296 -0.65 0.89 4.79
CA ASP A 296 -1.78 1.52 4.11
C ASP A 296 -1.55 1.40 2.60
N VAL A 297 -2.41 0.63 1.94
CA VAL A 297 -2.23 0.23 0.54
C VAL A 297 -3.37 0.78 -0.30
N VAL A 298 -3.02 1.56 -1.31
CA VAL A 298 -3.95 2.04 -2.34
C VAL A 298 -3.66 1.30 -3.63
N VAL A 299 -4.64 0.54 -4.11
CA VAL A 299 -4.52 -0.21 -5.37
C VAL A 299 -5.38 0.44 -6.44
N HIS A 300 -4.77 0.74 -7.58
CA HIS A 300 -5.44 1.20 -8.78
C HIS A 300 -5.35 0.14 -9.87
N THR A 301 -6.48 -0.38 -10.32
CA THR A 301 -6.54 -1.35 -11.41
C THR A 301 -6.67 -0.64 -12.76
N MET A 302 -5.87 -1.05 -13.74
CA MET A 302 -5.99 -0.57 -15.13
C MET A 302 -6.38 -1.73 -16.04
N PRO A 303 -7.41 -1.57 -16.89
CA PRO A 303 -7.78 -2.60 -17.85
C PRO A 303 -6.69 -2.70 -18.93
N VAL A 304 -6.19 -3.90 -19.16
CA VAL A 304 -5.16 -4.18 -20.17
C VAL A 304 -5.53 -5.43 -20.97
N ALA A 305 -5.01 -5.49 -22.20
CA ALA A 305 -5.19 -6.67 -23.04
C ALA A 305 -4.46 -7.87 -22.42
N ARG A 306 -5.13 -9.02 -22.31
CA ARG A 306 -4.46 -10.26 -21.90
C ARG A 306 -3.62 -10.83 -23.05
N LYS A 307 -2.58 -11.61 -22.71
CA LYS A 307 -1.72 -12.27 -23.72
C LYS A 307 -2.48 -13.24 -24.64
N HIS A 308 -3.61 -13.79 -24.19
CA HIS A 308 -4.39 -14.80 -24.90
C HIS A 308 -5.87 -14.39 -25.02
N GLU A 309 -6.14 -13.13 -25.38
CA GLU A 309 -7.51 -12.70 -25.67
C GLU A 309 -8.02 -13.39 -26.94
N SER A 310 -9.24 -13.89 -26.86
CA SER A 310 -9.95 -14.36 -28.04
C SER A 310 -10.40 -13.19 -28.90
N VAL A 311 -10.77 -13.47 -30.15
CA VAL A 311 -11.42 -12.47 -31.03
C VAL A 311 -12.68 -11.92 -30.37
N PHE A 312 -13.46 -12.78 -29.70
CA PHE A 312 -14.66 -12.39 -28.95
C PHE A 312 -14.35 -11.34 -27.87
N ASP A 313 -13.27 -11.54 -27.10
CA ASP A 313 -12.88 -10.61 -26.03
C ASP A 313 -12.45 -9.25 -26.60
N ARG A 314 -11.69 -9.28 -27.70
CA ARG A 314 -11.24 -8.05 -28.38
C ARG A 314 -12.41 -7.25 -28.95
N VAL A 315 -13.40 -7.91 -29.57
CA VAL A 315 -14.62 -7.27 -30.08
C VAL A 315 -15.42 -6.65 -28.93
N ARG A 316 -15.67 -7.41 -27.86
CA ARG A 316 -16.42 -6.90 -26.68
C ARG A 316 -15.71 -5.74 -25.99
N ALA A 317 -14.39 -5.76 -25.92
CA ALA A 317 -13.60 -4.68 -25.33
C ALA A 317 -13.78 -3.35 -26.07
N VAL A 318 -14.01 -3.36 -27.39
CA VAL A 318 -14.31 -2.15 -28.18
C VAL A 318 -15.66 -1.56 -27.78
N GLY A 319 -16.69 -2.40 -27.63
CA GLY A 319 -18.01 -1.99 -27.16
C GLY A 319 -17.95 -1.35 -25.77
N GLN A 320 -17.32 -2.04 -24.82
CA GLN A 320 -17.17 -1.56 -23.44
C GLN A 320 -16.43 -0.21 -23.37
N ARG A 321 -15.36 -0.04 -24.14
CA ARG A 321 -14.60 1.22 -24.21
C ARG A 321 -15.45 2.38 -24.74
N SER A 322 -16.42 2.08 -25.59
CA SER A 322 -17.35 3.07 -26.16
C SER A 322 -18.60 3.29 -25.30
N GLY A 323 -18.72 2.59 -24.16
CA GLY A 323 -19.92 2.63 -23.31
C GLY A 323 -21.15 1.98 -23.95
N LEU A 324 -20.93 1.01 -24.84
CA LEU A 324 -21.97 0.34 -25.60
C LEU A 324 -22.09 -1.12 -25.18
N ALA A 325 -23.33 -1.60 -25.05
CA ALA A 325 -23.62 -3.00 -24.78
C ALA A 325 -23.58 -3.79 -26.10
N LEU A 326 -22.51 -4.58 -26.26
CA LEU A 326 -22.40 -5.59 -27.31
C LEU A 326 -22.69 -6.97 -26.74
N HIS A 327 -23.69 -7.66 -27.28
CA HIS A 327 -24.06 -9.03 -26.92
C HIS A 327 -24.20 -9.91 -28.18
N GLU A 328 -24.36 -11.21 -27.96
CA GLU A 328 -24.50 -12.22 -29.03
C GLU A 328 -23.40 -12.19 -30.11
N VAL A 329 -22.17 -11.79 -29.74
CA VAL A 329 -21.01 -11.80 -30.64
C VAL A 329 -20.71 -13.23 -31.11
N THR A 330 -20.87 -13.46 -32.41
CA THR A 330 -20.58 -14.70 -33.10
C THR A 330 -19.47 -14.46 -34.12
N VAL A 331 -18.50 -15.37 -34.19
CA VAL A 331 -17.36 -15.26 -35.12
C VAL A 331 -17.34 -16.52 -35.98
N GLN A 332 -17.36 -16.35 -37.29
CA GLN A 332 -17.32 -17.42 -38.28
C GLN A 332 -16.13 -17.23 -39.21
N GLU A 333 -15.42 -18.31 -39.53
CA GLU A 333 -14.28 -18.29 -40.45
C GLU A 333 -14.73 -18.72 -41.85
N TYR A 334 -14.48 -17.86 -42.84
CA TYR A 334 -14.72 -18.10 -44.25
C TYR A 334 -13.40 -17.99 -45.04
N ASP A 335 -13.43 -18.36 -46.33
CA ASP A 335 -12.23 -18.35 -47.21
C ASP A 335 -11.54 -16.97 -47.30
N ASP A 336 -12.27 -15.89 -47.07
CA ASP A 336 -11.81 -14.50 -47.14
C ASP A 336 -11.53 -13.86 -45.76
N GLY A 337 -11.66 -14.61 -44.67
CA GLY A 337 -11.28 -14.21 -43.30
C GLY A 337 -12.39 -14.38 -42.27
N LEU A 338 -12.33 -13.61 -41.17
CA LEU A 338 -13.30 -13.70 -40.08
C LEU A 338 -14.50 -12.79 -40.34
N HIS A 339 -15.70 -13.34 -40.14
CA HIS A 339 -16.96 -12.61 -40.22
C HIS A 339 -17.59 -12.58 -38.83
N VAL A 340 -17.98 -11.39 -38.38
CA VAL A 340 -18.54 -11.18 -37.04
C VAL A 340 -19.98 -10.75 -37.12
N GLU A 341 -20.85 -11.46 -36.42
CA GLU A 341 -22.24 -11.06 -36.18
C GLU A 341 -22.37 -10.62 -34.72
N GLN A 342 -23.07 -9.53 -34.45
CA GLN A 342 -23.24 -9.02 -33.08
C GLN A 342 -24.52 -8.21 -32.95
N HIS A 343 -25.01 -8.09 -31.72
CA HIS A 343 -26.10 -7.18 -31.38
C HIS A 343 -25.55 -5.97 -30.64
N LEU A 344 -26.08 -4.79 -30.96
CA LEU A 344 -25.75 -3.53 -30.32
C LEU A 344 -27.04 -2.88 -29.80
N GLU A 345 -27.12 -2.69 -28.49
CA GLU A 345 -28.25 -2.00 -27.87
C GLU A 345 -28.05 -0.48 -27.95
N LEU A 346 -29.10 0.22 -28.36
CA LEU A 346 -29.17 1.68 -28.36
C LEU A 346 -30.49 2.16 -27.72
N PRO A 347 -30.53 3.38 -27.17
CA PRO A 347 -31.76 3.95 -26.63
C PRO A 347 -32.88 4.00 -27.68
N GLU A 348 -34.12 3.69 -27.28
CA GLU A 348 -35.31 3.66 -28.16
C GLU A 348 -35.54 4.97 -28.95
N ASN A 349 -35.12 6.11 -28.40
CA ASN A 349 -35.31 7.42 -29.02
C ASN A 349 -34.20 7.80 -30.02
N THR A 350 -33.22 6.91 -30.24
CA THR A 350 -32.13 7.12 -31.20
C THR A 350 -32.69 7.07 -32.63
N THR A 351 -32.38 8.08 -33.45
CA THR A 351 -32.81 8.04 -34.85
C THR A 351 -32.04 6.96 -35.61
N LEU A 352 -32.64 6.38 -36.65
CA LEU A 352 -31.97 5.35 -37.46
C LEU A 352 -30.63 5.86 -38.05
N ARG A 353 -30.56 7.15 -38.40
CA ARG A 353 -29.31 7.77 -38.89
C ARG A 353 -28.24 7.77 -37.81
N ASP A 354 -28.57 8.26 -36.62
CA ASP A 354 -27.60 8.35 -35.52
C ASP A 354 -27.17 6.95 -35.06
N ALA A 355 -28.10 5.99 -35.02
CA ALA A 355 -27.81 4.61 -34.73
C ALA A 355 -26.82 4.01 -35.74
N HIS A 356 -27.03 4.26 -37.04
CA HIS A 356 -26.13 3.81 -38.09
C HIS A 356 -24.74 4.47 -38.01
N ASP A 357 -24.66 5.75 -37.66
CA ASP A 357 -23.38 6.45 -37.45
C ASP A 357 -22.61 5.89 -36.23
N VAL A 358 -23.32 5.47 -35.17
CA VAL A 358 -22.72 4.77 -34.02
C VAL A 358 -22.18 3.40 -34.44
N VAL A 359 -23.00 2.57 -35.11
CA VAL A 359 -22.61 1.26 -35.60
C VAL A 359 -21.38 1.34 -36.51
N THR A 360 -21.41 2.23 -37.51
CA THR A 360 -20.30 2.41 -38.46
C THR A 360 -18.99 2.73 -37.74
N ARG A 361 -19.05 3.57 -36.71
CA ARG A 361 -17.87 3.92 -35.89
C ARG A 361 -17.36 2.72 -35.09
N VAL A 362 -18.24 1.97 -34.46
CA VAL A 362 -17.89 0.78 -33.66
C VAL A 362 -17.29 -0.31 -34.54
N GLU A 363 -17.89 -0.59 -35.69
CA GLU A 363 -17.37 -1.55 -36.67
C GLU A 363 -15.97 -1.14 -37.15
N ALA A 364 -15.75 0.14 -37.46
CA ALA A 364 -14.44 0.66 -37.81
C ALA A 364 -13.42 0.58 -36.67
N GLU A 365 -13.85 0.64 -35.40
CA GLU A 365 -12.97 0.37 -34.25
C GLU A 365 -12.67 -1.11 -34.08
N ILE A 366 -13.65 -1.98 -34.28
CA ILE A 366 -13.48 -3.44 -34.22
C ILE A 366 -12.48 -3.90 -35.28
N CYS A 367 -12.63 -3.49 -36.55
CA CYS A 367 -11.69 -3.85 -37.60
C CYS A 367 -10.27 -3.29 -37.36
N ARG A 368 -10.14 -2.14 -36.67
CA ARG A 368 -8.84 -1.60 -36.26
C ARG A 368 -8.22 -2.41 -35.12
N GLU A 369 -9.03 -2.85 -34.17
CA GLU A 369 -8.58 -3.67 -33.04
C GLU A 369 -8.24 -5.10 -33.50
N VAL A 370 -9.00 -5.67 -34.45
CA VAL A 370 -8.90 -7.04 -34.97
C VAL A 370 -8.82 -7.02 -36.51
N PRO A 371 -7.63 -6.87 -37.09
CA PRO A 371 -7.45 -6.78 -38.55
C PRO A 371 -7.81 -8.06 -39.31
N GLU A 372 -7.97 -9.19 -38.62
CA GLU A 372 -8.37 -10.47 -39.20
C GLU A 372 -9.86 -10.52 -39.59
N ILE A 373 -10.66 -9.54 -39.15
CA ILE A 373 -12.08 -9.43 -39.47
C ILE A 373 -12.28 -8.75 -40.83
N THR A 374 -12.94 -9.46 -41.74
CA THR A 374 -13.22 -9.01 -43.10
C THR A 374 -14.60 -8.37 -43.23
N SER A 375 -15.57 -8.84 -42.44
CA SER A 375 -16.92 -8.25 -42.42
C SER A 375 -17.54 -8.29 -41.01
N ILE A 376 -18.41 -7.31 -40.74
CA ILE A 376 -19.20 -7.24 -39.50
C ILE A 376 -20.66 -6.99 -39.89
N ALA A 377 -21.57 -7.76 -39.30
CA ALA A 377 -23.00 -7.53 -39.37
C ALA A 377 -23.52 -7.20 -37.96
N THR A 378 -23.95 -5.96 -37.77
CA THR A 378 -24.48 -5.48 -36.49
C THR A 378 -26.00 -5.38 -36.53
N HIS A 379 -26.68 -6.14 -35.67
CA HIS A 379 -28.11 -5.95 -35.40
C HIS A 379 -28.28 -4.81 -34.40
N ILE A 380 -29.06 -3.78 -34.77
CA ILE A 380 -29.42 -2.68 -33.88
C ILE A 380 -30.67 -3.07 -33.10
N GLU A 381 -30.52 -3.21 -31.79
CA GLU A 381 -31.63 -3.46 -30.87
C GLU A 381 -31.94 -2.20 -30.08
N SER A 382 -33.21 -2.02 -29.73
CA SER A 382 -33.65 -0.95 -28.85
C SER A 382 -33.70 -1.44 -27.41
N GLU A 383 -33.07 -0.72 -26.49
CA GLU A 383 -33.15 -1.00 -25.06
C GLU A 383 -34.57 -0.70 -24.53
N GLU A 384 -35.39 -1.72 -24.29
CA GLU A 384 -36.75 -1.55 -23.75
C GLU A 384 -36.69 -1.04 -22.30
N ALA A 385 -36.77 0.27 -22.12
CA ALA A 385 -36.59 0.93 -20.82
C ALA A 385 -37.79 0.79 -19.85
N THR A 386 -38.82 0.01 -20.21
CA THR A 386 -40.09 0.00 -19.46
C THR A 386 -40.45 -1.39 -18.95
N ILE A 387 -40.69 -1.51 -17.63
CA ILE A 387 -41.27 -2.72 -17.03
C ILE A 387 -42.68 -2.90 -17.62
N ALA A 388 -42.83 -3.82 -18.57
CA ALA A 388 -44.12 -4.16 -19.15
C ALA A 388 -45.02 -4.82 -18.09
N ARG A 389 -46.23 -4.30 -17.88
CA ARG A 389 -47.23 -4.95 -17.04
C ARG A 389 -47.87 -6.09 -17.83
N LEU A 390 -47.39 -7.31 -17.60
CA LEU A 390 -47.87 -8.52 -18.26
C LEU A 390 -49.24 -8.94 -17.68
N GLU A 391 -50.24 -9.17 -18.52
CA GLU A 391 -51.48 -9.83 -18.10
C GLU A 391 -51.30 -11.34 -18.21
N THR A 392 -51.35 -12.04 -17.08
CA THR A 392 -51.33 -13.50 -17.05
C THR A 392 -52.66 -14.05 -17.55
N MET A 393 -52.59 -15.02 -18.46
CA MET A 393 -53.75 -15.67 -19.05
C MET A 393 -53.73 -17.16 -18.75
N HIS A 394 -54.91 -17.75 -18.62
CA HIS A 394 -55.07 -19.20 -18.58
C HIS A 394 -55.71 -19.64 -19.90
N ASP A 395 -54.95 -20.37 -20.70
CA ASP A 395 -55.41 -20.93 -21.97
C ASP A 395 -55.04 -22.42 -22.01
N ARG A 396 -56.03 -23.27 -21.76
CA ARG A 396 -55.84 -24.73 -21.74
C ARG A 396 -55.50 -25.27 -23.13
N ASP A 397 -56.04 -24.68 -24.19
CA ASP A 397 -55.84 -25.17 -25.55
C ASP A 397 -54.39 -24.94 -25.99
N LEU A 398 -53.75 -23.86 -25.54
CA LEU A 398 -52.32 -23.61 -25.75
C LEU A 398 -51.42 -24.50 -24.87
N GLN A 399 -51.80 -24.73 -23.61
CA GLN A 399 -51.06 -25.64 -22.71
C GLN A 399 -51.05 -27.08 -23.22
N GLU A 400 -52.22 -27.61 -23.59
CA GLU A 400 -52.35 -28.97 -24.12
C GLU A 400 -51.62 -29.12 -25.46
N ALA A 401 -51.64 -28.09 -26.31
CA ALA A 401 -50.90 -28.09 -27.56
C ALA A 401 -49.39 -28.14 -27.34
N LEU A 402 -48.86 -27.36 -26.39
CA LEU A 402 -47.43 -27.36 -26.10
C LEU A 402 -46.99 -28.73 -25.56
N ALA A 403 -47.76 -29.30 -24.63
CA ALA A 403 -47.50 -30.64 -24.10
C ALA A 403 -47.58 -31.73 -25.21
N ALA A 404 -48.51 -31.59 -26.16
CA ALA A 404 -48.61 -32.51 -27.30
C ALA A 404 -47.42 -32.39 -28.26
N THR A 405 -46.96 -31.17 -28.55
CA THR A 405 -45.78 -30.94 -29.41
C THR A 405 -44.51 -31.44 -28.73
N ALA A 406 -44.36 -31.23 -27.42
CA ALA A 406 -43.21 -31.72 -26.65
C ALA A 406 -43.08 -33.25 -26.67
N LYS A 407 -44.21 -33.99 -26.61
CA LYS A 407 -44.22 -35.47 -26.73
C LYS A 407 -43.64 -36.01 -28.04
N SER A 408 -43.48 -35.17 -29.06
CA SER A 408 -42.84 -35.57 -30.32
C SER A 408 -41.32 -35.60 -30.25
N PHE A 409 -40.73 -35.15 -29.14
CA PHE A 409 -39.29 -35.18 -28.86
C PHE A 409 -39.02 -36.19 -27.73
N PRO A 410 -38.44 -37.37 -28.04
CA PRO A 410 -38.16 -38.42 -27.05
C PRO A 410 -37.29 -37.96 -25.87
N GLU A 411 -36.48 -36.94 -26.09
CA GLU A 411 -35.56 -36.36 -25.13
C GLU A 411 -36.24 -35.49 -24.08
N ILE A 412 -37.46 -35.02 -24.35
CA ILE A 412 -38.24 -34.20 -23.40
C ILE A 412 -39.09 -35.15 -22.56
N THR A 413 -38.74 -35.27 -21.28
CA THR A 413 -39.41 -36.20 -20.37
C THR A 413 -40.69 -35.59 -19.79
N ASP A 414 -40.66 -34.29 -19.52
CA ASP A 414 -41.77 -33.56 -18.89
C ASP A 414 -41.78 -32.08 -19.31
N VAL A 415 -42.97 -31.48 -19.31
CA VAL A 415 -43.16 -30.03 -19.51
C VAL A 415 -44.10 -29.51 -18.42
N HIS A 416 -43.63 -28.55 -17.63
CA HIS A 416 -44.36 -27.98 -16.50
C HIS A 416 -44.14 -26.46 -16.38
N ASP A 417 -44.77 -25.85 -15.36
CA ASP A 417 -44.73 -24.41 -15.07
C ASP A 417 -44.99 -23.51 -16.29
N ILE A 418 -46.03 -23.86 -17.05
CA ILE A 418 -46.42 -23.12 -18.25
C ILE A 418 -47.12 -21.81 -17.87
N LEU A 419 -46.42 -20.70 -18.04
CA LEU A 419 -46.95 -19.35 -17.88
C LEU A 419 -47.30 -18.76 -19.25
N ILE A 420 -48.55 -18.32 -19.41
CA ILE A 420 -49.00 -17.62 -20.63
C ILE A 420 -49.28 -16.17 -20.26
N THR A 421 -48.67 -15.25 -21.01
CA THR A 421 -48.84 -13.81 -20.83
C THR A 421 -49.23 -13.14 -22.14
N ARG A 422 -49.96 -12.03 -22.03
CA ARG A 422 -50.26 -11.17 -23.18
C ARG A 422 -49.58 -9.82 -23.00
N VAL A 423 -48.84 -9.41 -24.04
CA VAL A 423 -48.16 -8.12 -24.13
C VAL A 423 -48.71 -7.39 -25.35
N HIS A 424 -49.50 -6.34 -25.12
CA HIS A 424 -50.30 -5.71 -26.18
C HIS A 424 -51.17 -6.74 -26.92
N ASP A 425 -50.88 -7.02 -28.19
CA ASP A 425 -51.60 -7.99 -29.05
C ASP A 425 -50.82 -9.30 -29.28
N ARG A 426 -49.72 -9.53 -28.53
CA ARG A 426 -48.84 -10.70 -28.71
C ARG A 426 -48.91 -11.62 -27.51
N ILE A 427 -49.09 -12.92 -27.76
CA ILE A 427 -49.04 -13.97 -26.72
C ILE A 427 -47.59 -14.39 -26.53
N GLN A 428 -47.12 -14.40 -25.28
CA GLN A 428 -45.84 -14.97 -24.89
C GLN A 428 -46.07 -16.15 -23.95
N MET A 429 -45.32 -17.22 -24.16
CA MET A 429 -45.36 -18.41 -23.32
C MET A 429 -43.99 -18.66 -22.71
N VAL A 430 -43.96 -19.09 -21.46
CA VAL A 430 -42.77 -19.58 -20.77
C VAL A 430 -43.09 -20.97 -20.23
N CYS A 431 -42.18 -21.92 -20.37
CA CYS A 431 -42.34 -23.26 -19.81
C CYS A 431 -41.01 -23.85 -19.40
N HIS A 432 -41.05 -24.84 -18.50
CA HIS A 432 -39.89 -25.64 -18.11
C HIS A 432 -39.95 -26.99 -18.82
N CYS A 433 -38.81 -27.49 -19.30
CA CYS A 433 -38.70 -28.79 -19.95
C CYS A 433 -37.63 -29.65 -19.28
N SER A 434 -38.02 -30.82 -18.76
CA SER A 434 -37.07 -31.74 -18.14
C SER A 434 -36.41 -32.63 -19.18
N MET A 435 -35.08 -32.71 -19.13
CA MET A 435 -34.23 -33.43 -20.09
C MET A 435 -33.14 -34.23 -19.35
N PRO A 436 -32.60 -35.31 -19.95
CA PRO A 436 -31.56 -36.15 -19.33
C PRO A 436 -30.34 -35.38 -18.81
N ASP A 437 -29.89 -35.71 -17.60
CA ASP A 437 -28.78 -35.02 -16.90
C ASP A 437 -27.43 -35.07 -17.62
N ASP A 438 -27.21 -36.09 -18.44
CA ASP A 438 -25.96 -36.33 -19.18
C ASP A 438 -25.98 -35.74 -20.60
N MET A 439 -27.05 -35.04 -20.98
CA MET A 439 -27.18 -34.43 -22.29
C MET A 439 -26.23 -33.23 -22.45
N SER A 440 -25.61 -33.11 -23.63
CA SER A 440 -24.76 -31.97 -23.92
C SER A 440 -25.59 -30.69 -24.08
N MET A 441 -25.06 -29.53 -23.66
CA MET A 441 -25.74 -28.25 -23.87
C MET A 441 -26.02 -27.96 -25.36
N GLY A 442 -25.20 -28.49 -26.28
CA GLY A 442 -25.45 -28.38 -27.71
C GLY A 442 -26.70 -29.14 -28.15
N ASP A 443 -26.89 -30.37 -27.65
CA ASP A 443 -28.08 -31.17 -27.93
C ASP A 443 -29.33 -30.59 -27.28
N VAL A 444 -29.22 -30.14 -26.02
CA VAL A 444 -30.30 -29.44 -25.30
C VAL A 444 -30.78 -28.24 -26.11
N HIS A 445 -29.86 -27.38 -26.56
CA HIS A 445 -30.20 -26.19 -27.33
C HIS A 445 -30.85 -26.54 -28.68
N ARG A 446 -30.34 -27.56 -29.38
CA ARG A 446 -30.91 -28.04 -30.64
C ARG A 446 -32.37 -28.49 -30.46
N ILE A 447 -32.65 -29.32 -29.46
CA ILE A 447 -34.00 -29.87 -29.22
C ILE A 447 -34.97 -28.77 -28.81
N ILE A 448 -34.56 -27.86 -27.93
CA ILE A 448 -35.39 -26.71 -27.53
C ILE A 448 -35.72 -25.81 -28.72
N SER A 449 -34.73 -25.53 -29.57
CA SER A 449 -34.93 -24.71 -30.77
C SER A 449 -35.87 -25.38 -31.77
N GLU A 450 -35.74 -26.70 -31.96
CA GLU A 450 -36.65 -27.48 -32.78
C GLU A 450 -38.09 -27.51 -32.22
N LEU A 451 -38.25 -27.64 -30.89
CA LEU A 451 -39.53 -27.57 -30.22
C LEU A 451 -40.17 -26.18 -30.38
N GLU A 452 -39.42 -25.10 -30.13
CA GLU A 452 -39.89 -23.73 -30.29
C GLU A 452 -40.35 -23.49 -31.73
N ALA A 453 -39.51 -23.83 -32.70
CA ALA A 453 -39.81 -23.65 -34.12
C ALA A 453 -41.03 -24.47 -34.55
N LYS A 454 -41.17 -25.71 -34.06
CA LYS A 454 -42.33 -26.55 -34.36
C LYS A 454 -43.61 -25.99 -33.76
N PHE A 455 -43.59 -25.62 -32.48
CA PHE A 455 -44.76 -25.08 -31.79
C PHE A 455 -45.22 -23.76 -32.41
N ARG A 456 -44.31 -22.84 -32.74
CA ARG A 456 -44.64 -21.56 -33.38
C ARG A 456 -45.19 -21.72 -34.81
N ARG A 457 -44.81 -22.79 -35.53
CA ARG A 457 -45.42 -23.15 -36.82
C ARG A 457 -46.86 -23.61 -36.66
N ASP A 458 -47.15 -24.40 -35.62
CA ASP A 458 -48.48 -24.94 -35.37
C ASP A 458 -49.43 -23.91 -34.71
N ARG A 459 -48.88 -22.96 -33.94
CA ARG A 459 -49.59 -21.90 -33.20
C ARG A 459 -48.99 -20.52 -33.47
N PRO A 460 -49.23 -19.92 -34.65
CA PRO A 460 -48.66 -18.63 -35.03
C PRO A 460 -49.14 -17.46 -34.17
N GLU A 461 -50.22 -17.61 -33.39
CA GLU A 461 -50.67 -16.63 -32.40
C GLU A 461 -49.69 -16.43 -31.23
N VAL A 462 -48.78 -17.39 -31.00
CA VAL A 462 -47.72 -17.30 -29.99
C VAL A 462 -46.50 -16.60 -30.57
N ALA A 463 -46.28 -15.35 -30.16
CA ALA A 463 -45.21 -14.51 -30.68
C ALA A 463 -43.83 -14.94 -30.15
N ARG A 464 -43.76 -15.42 -28.91
CA ARG A 464 -42.52 -15.88 -28.26
C ARG A 464 -42.81 -17.06 -27.34
N LEU A 465 -41.99 -18.10 -27.41
CA LEU A 465 -42.01 -19.23 -26.47
C LEU A 465 -40.61 -19.34 -25.85
N LEU A 466 -40.49 -19.09 -24.55
CA LEU A 466 -39.25 -19.22 -23.79
C LEU A 466 -39.24 -20.56 -23.06
N ILE A 467 -38.24 -21.39 -23.33
CA ILE A 467 -38.12 -22.73 -22.76
C ILE A 467 -36.92 -22.75 -21.81
N HIS A 468 -37.18 -23.05 -20.55
CA HIS A 468 -36.15 -23.26 -19.54
C HIS A 468 -35.85 -24.77 -19.42
N PRO A 469 -34.69 -25.27 -19.92
CA PRO A 469 -34.35 -26.67 -19.73
C PRO A 469 -33.89 -26.94 -18.31
N GLU A 470 -34.37 -28.04 -17.76
CA GLU A 470 -34.00 -28.51 -16.43
C GLU A 470 -33.48 -29.94 -16.48
N PRO A 471 -32.48 -30.29 -15.65
CA PRO A 471 -32.08 -31.68 -15.50
C PRO A 471 -33.21 -32.49 -14.85
N MET A 472 -33.37 -33.74 -15.26
CA MET A 472 -34.36 -34.67 -14.69
C MET A 472 -34.23 -34.82 -13.17
N THR A 473 -33.03 -34.62 -12.61
CA THR A 473 -32.81 -34.66 -11.16
C THR A 473 -33.47 -33.53 -10.38
N ASP A 474 -33.69 -32.35 -10.97
CA ASP A 474 -34.38 -31.25 -10.28
C ASP A 474 -35.89 -31.48 -10.18
N ASN A 475 -36.48 -32.17 -11.17
CA ASN A 475 -37.91 -32.54 -11.18
C ASN A 475 -38.27 -33.66 -10.15
N ARG A 476 -37.30 -34.05 -9.28
CA ARG A 476 -37.49 -34.98 -8.15
C ARG A 476 -37.37 -34.31 -6.78
N ARG A 477 -37.10 -33.01 -6.71
CA ARG A 477 -37.13 -32.21 -5.48
C ARG A 477 -38.51 -31.59 -5.30
#